data_AF-A0A527ZI35-F1
#
_entry.id   AF-A0A527ZI35-F1
#
_cell.length_a   1.000
_cell.length_b   1.000
_cell.length_c   1.000
_cell.angle_alpha   90.00
_cell.angle_beta   90.00
_cell.angle_gamma   90.00
#
_symmetry.space_group_name_H-M   'P 1'
#
loop_
_entity.id
_entity.type
_entity.pdbx_description
1 polymer ?
#
loop_
_entity_poly.entity_id
_entity_poly.type
_entity_poly.pdbx_seq_one_letter_code
_entity_poly.pdbx_strand_id
1 'polypeptide(L)' 'MIPLPFLLDEYRNRLSAIRTEMARRGLDLLVVNDVANQHYITGYDGWSFYTPQ' A
#
# COMPACT_ATOMS: atom_id res chain seq x y z
N MET A 1 1.81 -13.95 -14.85
CA MET A 1 1.76 -12.68 -14.09
C MET A 1 0.32 -12.52 -13.62
N ILE A 2 0.08 -12.27 -12.34
CA ILE A 2 -1.29 -12.10 -11.81
C ILE A 2 -1.79 -10.72 -12.27
N PRO A 3 -3.00 -10.60 -12.85
CA PRO A 3 -3.55 -9.31 -13.25
C PRO A 3 -3.79 -8.44 -12.00
N LEU A 4 -3.42 -7.16 -12.09
CA LEU A 4 -3.73 -6.20 -11.03
C LEU A 4 -5.25 -5.91 -11.00
N PRO A 5 -5.85 -5.74 -9.82
CA PRO A 5 -7.27 -5.42 -9.71
C PRO A 5 -7.61 -4.00 -10.17
N PHE A 6 -6.61 -3.11 -10.26
CA PHE A 6 -6.72 -1.75 -10.75
C PHE A 6 -5.65 -1.44 -11.79
N LEU A 7 -5.85 -0.38 -12.57
CA LEU A 7 -4.85 0.11 -13.52
C LEU A 7 -3.61 0.61 -12.79
N LEU A 8 -2.45 0.49 -13.44
CA LEU A 8 -1.18 0.94 -12.86
C LEU A 8 -1.17 2.43 -12.49
N ASP A 9 -1.86 3.26 -13.29
CA ASP A 9 -1.98 4.70 -13.02
C ASP A 9 -2.76 5.00 -11.74
N GLU A 10 -3.70 4.14 -11.35
CA GLU A 10 -4.40 4.28 -10.10
C GLU A 10 -3.46 4.09 -8.91
N TYR A 11 -2.62 3.06 -8.93
CA TYR A 11 -1.60 2.84 -7.88
C TYR A 11 -0.59 3.99 -7.81
N ARG A 12 -0.19 4.55 -8.95
CA ARG A 12 0.68 5.73 -9.00
C ARG A 12 0.02 6.94 -8.32
N ASN A 13 -1.26 7.17 -8.57
CA ASN A 13 -2.02 8.26 -7.95
C ASN A 13 -2.14 8.06 -6.44
N ARG A 14 -2.47 6.84 -5.98
CA ARG A 14 -2.53 6.49 -4.55
C ARG A 14 -1.18 6.78 -3.87
N LEU A 15 -0.08 6.32 -4.45
CA LEU A 15 1.26 6.52 -3.90
C LEU A 15 1.66 8.02 -3.88
N SER A 16 1.30 8.78 -4.92
CA SER A 16 1.58 10.22 -4.94
C SER A 16 0.84 10.95 -3.82
N ALA A 17 -0.45 10.65 -3.60
CA ALA A 17 -1.24 11.26 -2.54
C ALA A 17 -0.65 10.95 -1.15
N ILE A 18 -0.22 9.70 -0.92
CA ILE A 18 0.43 9.28 0.32
C ILE A 18 1.74 10.05 0.54
N ARG A 19 2.59 10.16 -0.47
CA ARG A 19 3.86 10.89 -0.37
C ARG A 19 3.65 12.39 -0.15
N THR A 20 2.65 13.00 -0.78
CA THR A 20 2.29 14.40 -0.52
C THR A 20 1.89 14.60 0.95
N GLU A 21 1.10 13.68 1.51
CA GLU A 21 0.71 13.77 2.92
C GLU A 21 1.87 13.48 3.88
N MET A 22 2.76 12.55 3.55
CA MET A 22 4.00 12.32 4.29
C MET A 22 4.87 13.58 4.33
N ALA A 23 5.07 14.23 3.17
CA ALA A 23 5.84 15.47 3.08
C ALA A 23 5.20 16.60 3.90
N ARG A 24 3.87 16.74 3.84
CA ARG A 24 3.11 17.72 4.65
C ARG A 24 3.31 17.51 6.16
N ARG A 25 3.49 16.26 6.59
CA ARG A 25 3.72 15.89 8.00
C ARG A 25 5.21 15.82 8.40
N GLY A 26 6.13 16.03 7.46
CA GLY A 26 7.57 15.87 7.71
C GLY A 26 7.99 14.43 8.00
N LEU A 27 7.33 13.45 7.37
CA LEU A 27 7.63 12.02 7.53
C LEU A 27 8.55 11.53 6.41
N ASP A 28 9.75 11.06 6.75
CA ASP A 28 10.69 10.48 5.78
C ASP A 28 10.40 9.00 5.48
N LEU A 29 9.77 8.30 6.42
CA LEU A 29 9.46 6.87 6.33
C LEU A 29 8.04 6.57 6.84
N LEU A 30 7.34 5.68 6.14
CA LEU A 30 6.05 5.14 6.55
C LEU A 30 6.14 3.60 6.59
N VAL A 31 5.93 3.03 7.78
CA VAL A 31 5.79 1.58 7.96
C VAL A 31 4.31 1.23 7.97
N VAL A 32 3.88 0.43 6.99
CA VAL A 32 2.47 0.04 6.82
C VAL A 32 2.26 -1.37 7.35
N ASN A 33 1.64 -1.49 8.51
CA ASN A 33 1.36 -2.78 9.16
C ASN A 33 -0.07 -3.30 8.91
N ASP A 34 -1.00 -2.40 8.57
CA ASP A 34 -2.37 -2.78 8.27
C ASP A 34 -2.46 -3.44 6.89
N VAL A 35 -3.05 -4.64 6.84
CA VAL A 35 -3.14 -5.47 5.62
C VAL A 35 -3.96 -4.78 4.53
N ALA A 36 -5.03 -4.06 4.90
CA ALA A 36 -5.85 -3.34 3.93
C ALA A 36 -5.06 -2.20 3.28
N ASN A 37 -4.24 -1.47 4.04
CA ASN A 37 -3.34 -0.45 3.49
C ASN A 37 -2.22 -1.05 2.62
N GLN A 38 -1.66 -2.20 3.00
CA GLN A 38 -0.70 -2.91 2.16
C GLN A 38 -1.31 -3.28 0.80
N HIS A 39 -2.53 -3.86 0.82
CA HIS A 39 -3.28 -4.17 -0.40
C HIS A 39 -3.58 -2.91 -1.22
N TYR A 40 -4.07 -1.84 -0.58
CA TYR A 40 -4.43 -0.60 -1.24
C TYR A 40 -3.26 0.03 -2.02
N ILE A 41 -2.05 -0.03 -1.46
CA ILE A 41 -0.87 0.65 -2.03
C ILE A 41 -0.16 -0.24 -3.07
N THR A 42 -0.18 -1.56 -2.90
CA THR A 42 0.69 -2.47 -3.65
C THR A 42 -0.05 -3.51 -4.49
N GLY A 43 -1.35 -3.73 -4.24
CA GLY A 43 -2.09 -4.85 -4.78
C GLY A 43 -1.75 -6.20 -4.13
N TYR A 44 -0.94 -6.21 -3.06
CA TYR A 44 -0.65 -7.42 -2.29
C TYR A 44 -1.94 -8.04 -1.75
N ASP A 45 -2.19 -9.30 -2.09
CA ASP A 45 -3.33 -10.06 -1.60
C ASP A 45 -2.83 -11.44 -1.16
N GLY A 46 -3.01 -11.74 0.12
CA GLY A 46 -2.44 -12.92 0.73
C GLY A 46 -2.80 -13.05 2.21
N TRP A 47 -3.15 -14.28 2.61
CA TRP A 47 -3.36 -14.64 4.00
C TRP A 47 -2.02 -14.99 4.66
N SER A 48 -1.16 -14.00 4.89
CA SER A 48 0.15 -14.19 5.54
C SER A 48 0.26 -13.56 6.93
N PHE A 49 -0.80 -12.91 7.40
CA PHE A 49 -0.87 -12.23 8.70
C PHE A 49 -1.25 -13.17 9.85
N TYR A 50 -1.65 -14.40 9.54
CA TYR A 50 -2.03 -15.42 10.51
C TYR A 50 -0.97 -16.50 10.59
N THR A 51 -0.43 -16.70 11.77
CA THR A 51 0.40 -17.85 12.10
C THR A 51 -0.31 -18.61 13.23
N PRO A 52 -0.73 -19.87 13.02
CA PRO A 52 -1.13 -20.73 14.13
C PRO A 52 0.04 -20.87 15.11
N GLN A 53 -0.23 -20.80 16.41
CA GLN A 53 0.73 -20.98 17.50
C GLN A 53 0.67 -22.41 18.02
#